data_AF-A6K4G1-F1
#
_entry.id   AF-A6K4G1-F1
#
_cell.length_a   1.000
_cell.length_b   1.000
_cell.length_c   1.000
_cell.angle_alpha   90.00
_cell.angle_beta   90.00
_cell.angle_gamma   90.00
#
_symmetry.space_group_name_H-M   'P 1'
#
loop_
_entity.id
_entity.type
_entity.pdbx_description
1 polymer ?
#
loop_
_entity_poly.entity_id
_entity_poly.type
_entity_poly.pdbx_seq_one_letter_code
_entity_poly.pdbx_strand_id
1 'polypeptide(L)'
;MFFLCSFKLGFAEAFLEHLWKKLQDPNNPVIIRQAAANYIGSFLARAKFIPLITVKSCLDLLVNWLHLYLNSQDSGTKAFCDVALHGPFYSACQAVFYTVVFRHKQLLSGNLKEGLRYLQSLNFERIVLSQLNPLKICLPRVVNFFAAITNKYQLVFCYTIMERNNRQMLPVIRSTAGGDSVQTCTNPLDTFFPFDPCMLKRSKKFIDPVYQAWEDMSDEELQELRKPTRKELVEDEDDDFLKGEVPQSDTVAGLTPNSFDTHFRSPSSSVGSPPVLFMPDQSSLLSRICD
;
A
#
# COMPACT_ATOMS: atom_id res chain seq x y z
N MET A 1 29.12 -10.45 -1.35
CA MET A 1 28.14 -11.20 -0.55
C MET A 1 27.23 -12.06 -1.41
N PHE A 2 26.40 -11.50 -2.29
CA PHE A 2 25.48 -12.26 -3.18
C PHE A 2 26.12 -13.48 -3.86
N PHE A 3 27.21 -13.26 -4.60
CA PHE A 3 27.94 -14.32 -5.29
C PHE A 3 28.64 -15.30 -4.35
N LEU A 4 29.06 -14.85 -3.16
CA LEU A 4 29.64 -15.76 -2.16
C LEU A 4 28.59 -16.76 -1.66
N CYS A 5 27.37 -16.28 -1.42
CA CYS A 5 26.27 -17.11 -0.97
C CYS A 5 25.81 -18.13 -2.02
N SER A 6 26.12 -17.94 -3.31
CA SER A 6 25.74 -18.92 -4.35
C SER A 6 26.57 -20.20 -4.33
N PHE A 7 27.72 -20.22 -3.63
CA PHE A 7 28.57 -21.42 -3.56
C PHE A 7 28.04 -22.49 -2.61
N LYS A 8 27.38 -22.09 -1.51
CA LYS A 8 26.84 -23.01 -0.49
C LYS A 8 25.60 -22.41 0.17
N LEU A 9 24.55 -23.21 0.30
CA LEU A 9 23.30 -22.81 0.94
C LEU A 9 23.51 -22.29 2.36
N GLY A 10 24.38 -22.93 3.15
CA GLY A 10 24.68 -22.48 4.52
C GLY A 10 25.23 -21.06 4.62
N PHE A 11 25.91 -20.53 3.58
CA PHE A 11 26.31 -19.12 3.56
C PHE A 11 25.13 -18.18 3.29
N ALA A 12 24.18 -18.60 2.46
CA ALA A 12 22.97 -17.83 2.19
C ALA A 12 22.08 -17.78 3.44
N GLU A 13 21.90 -18.92 4.13
CA GLU A 13 21.12 -19.03 5.35
C GLU A 13 21.75 -18.25 6.50
N ALA A 14 23.06 -18.36 6.73
CA ALA A 14 23.76 -17.57 7.73
C ALA A 14 23.67 -16.06 7.46
N PHE A 15 23.74 -15.65 6.19
CA PHE A 15 23.57 -14.24 5.82
C PHE A 15 22.13 -13.76 6.12
N LEU A 16 21.11 -14.52 5.73
CA LEU A 16 19.71 -14.21 6.04
C LEU A 16 19.45 -14.16 7.55
N GLU A 17 19.97 -15.11 8.31
CA GLU A 17 19.85 -15.15 9.76
C GLU A 17 20.51 -13.93 10.42
N HIS A 18 21.70 -13.53 9.95
CA HIS A 18 22.36 -12.32 10.43
C HIS A 18 21.51 -11.07 10.20
N LEU A 19 20.98 -10.90 8.99
CA LEU A 19 20.11 -9.76 8.67
C LEU A 19 18.82 -9.78 9.48
N TRP A 20 18.22 -10.95 9.67
CA TRP A 20 17.01 -11.12 10.47
C TRP A 20 17.22 -10.67 11.92
N LYS A 21 18.33 -11.11 12.54
CA LYS A 21 18.72 -10.68 13.88
C LYS A 21 18.86 -9.16 13.97
N LYS A 22 19.42 -8.51 12.94
CA LYS A 22 19.52 -7.04 12.89
C LYS A 22 18.16 -6.37 12.78
N LEU A 23 17.25 -6.85 11.94
CA LEU A 23 15.92 -6.28 11.74
C LEU A 23 15.05 -6.33 13.00
N GLN A 24 14.99 -7.49 13.67
CA GLN A 24 14.03 -7.69 14.77
C GLN A 24 14.46 -7.02 16.07
N ASP A 25 15.76 -6.86 16.31
CA ASP A 25 16.30 -6.32 17.57
C ASP A 25 16.09 -4.80 17.66
N PRO A 26 15.26 -4.32 18.62
CA PRO A 26 14.95 -2.90 18.77
C PRO A 26 16.14 -2.06 19.25
N ASN A 27 17.21 -2.68 19.75
CA ASN A 27 18.42 -1.97 20.17
C ASN A 27 19.31 -1.58 18.98
N ASN A 28 19.10 -2.17 17.79
CA ASN A 28 19.81 -1.73 16.60
C ASN A 28 19.23 -0.39 16.10
N PRO A 29 20.08 0.54 15.60
CA PRO A 29 19.61 1.78 15.02
C PRO A 29 18.61 1.55 13.88
N VAL A 30 17.58 2.40 13.81
CA VAL A 30 16.48 2.29 12.83
C VAL A 30 16.99 2.09 11.40
N ILE A 31 18.00 2.86 10.99
CA ILE A 31 18.62 2.78 9.66
C ILE A 31 19.23 1.41 9.35
N ILE A 32 19.83 0.74 10.36
CA ILE A 32 20.43 -0.60 10.20
C ILE A 32 19.32 -1.64 10.06
N ARG A 33 18.24 -1.51 10.82
CA ARG A 33 17.08 -2.39 10.75
C ARG A 33 16.42 -2.30 9.37
N GLN A 34 16.22 -1.08 8.87
CA GLN A 34 15.68 -0.84 7.53
C GLN A 34 16.58 -1.39 6.43
N ALA A 35 17.90 -1.14 6.52
CA ALA A 35 18.86 -1.71 5.57
C ALA A 35 18.80 -3.24 5.58
N ALA A 36 18.74 -3.88 6.76
CA ALA A 36 18.65 -5.32 6.87
C ALA A 36 17.39 -5.88 6.17
N ALA A 37 16.22 -5.26 6.36
CA ALA A 37 15.00 -5.64 5.64
C ALA A 37 15.17 -5.52 4.11
N ASN A 38 15.77 -4.42 3.62
CA ASN A 38 16.01 -4.21 2.19
C ASN A 38 16.96 -5.28 1.61
N TYR A 39 18.03 -5.64 2.35
CA TYR A 39 18.91 -6.75 1.97
C TYR A 39 18.19 -8.09 1.94
N ILE A 40 17.34 -8.40 2.93
CA ILE A 40 16.53 -9.64 2.94
C ILE A 40 15.64 -9.69 1.71
N GLY A 41 14.79 -8.67 1.51
CA GLY A 41 13.83 -8.65 0.40
C GLY A 41 14.51 -8.74 -0.96
N SER A 42 15.57 -7.97 -1.17
CA SER A 42 16.33 -8.00 -2.43
C SER A 42 17.02 -9.34 -2.66
N PHE A 43 17.58 -9.96 -1.61
CA PHE A 43 18.26 -11.26 -1.71
C PHE A 43 17.28 -12.38 -2.06
N LEU A 44 16.15 -12.47 -1.34
CA LEU A 44 15.11 -13.46 -1.57
C LEU A 44 14.50 -13.34 -2.97
N ALA A 45 14.25 -12.13 -3.44
CA ALA A 45 13.70 -11.89 -4.77
C ALA A 45 14.68 -12.25 -5.90
N ARG A 46 15.99 -12.02 -5.73
CA ARG A 46 16.96 -12.06 -6.82
C ARG A 46 17.84 -13.32 -6.87
N ALA A 47 18.02 -14.04 -5.77
CA ALA A 47 18.96 -15.18 -5.71
C ALA A 47 18.34 -16.50 -6.19
N LYS A 48 18.59 -16.92 -7.45
CA LYS A 48 18.03 -18.17 -8.01
C LYS A 48 18.40 -19.43 -7.23
N PHE A 49 19.57 -19.40 -6.58
CA PHE A 49 20.14 -20.53 -5.84
C PHE A 49 19.50 -20.74 -4.45
N ILE A 50 18.61 -19.86 -3.98
CA ILE A 50 17.90 -20.05 -2.72
C ILE A 50 16.69 -20.97 -2.95
N PRO A 51 16.58 -22.10 -2.22
CA PRO A 51 15.42 -22.97 -2.27
C PRO A 51 14.14 -22.27 -1.81
N LEU A 52 12.99 -22.65 -2.39
CA LEU A 52 11.70 -22.07 -2.00
C LEU A 52 11.34 -22.31 -0.54
N ILE A 53 11.80 -23.41 0.07
CA ILE A 53 11.59 -23.65 1.50
C ILE A 53 12.20 -22.53 2.34
N THR A 54 13.43 -22.11 2.03
CA THR A 54 14.11 -21.00 2.70
C THR A 54 13.39 -19.66 2.45
N VAL A 55 12.88 -19.46 1.22
CA VAL A 55 12.06 -18.27 0.89
C VAL A 55 10.80 -18.22 1.74
N LYS A 56 10.06 -19.34 1.83
CA LYS A 56 8.85 -19.46 2.65
C LYS A 56 9.16 -19.21 4.13
N SER A 57 10.18 -19.86 4.68
CA SER A 57 10.58 -19.64 6.08
C SER A 57 10.93 -18.18 6.38
N CYS A 58 11.61 -17.48 5.47
CA CYS A 58 11.90 -16.06 5.66
C CYS A 58 10.65 -15.18 5.54
N LEU A 59 9.73 -15.49 4.62
CA LEU A 59 8.43 -14.81 4.52
C LEU A 59 7.62 -14.99 5.81
N ASP A 60 7.57 -16.21 6.35
CA ASP A 60 6.86 -16.52 7.59
C ASP A 60 7.41 -15.71 8.76
N LEU A 61 8.74 -15.62 8.88
CA LEU A 61 9.40 -14.79 9.89
C LEU A 61 9.04 -13.30 9.75
N LEU A 62 9.19 -12.74 8.54
CA LEU A 62 8.90 -11.33 8.27
C LEU A 62 7.42 -10.99 8.52
N VAL A 63 6.50 -11.79 8.00
CA VAL A 63 5.05 -11.57 8.12
C VAL A 63 4.58 -11.73 9.56
N ASN A 64 5.07 -12.75 10.27
CA ASN A 64 4.76 -12.91 11.69
C ASN A 64 5.23 -11.68 12.50
N TRP A 65 6.44 -11.18 12.23
CA TRP A 65 6.93 -9.97 12.89
C TRP A 65 6.11 -8.72 12.53
N LEU A 66 5.64 -8.57 11.29
CA LEU A 66 4.72 -7.50 10.91
C LEU A 66 3.41 -7.58 11.70
N HIS A 67 2.84 -8.77 11.87
CA HIS A 67 1.63 -8.97 12.66
C HIS A 67 1.82 -8.66 14.14
N LEU A 68 2.94 -9.10 14.73
CA LEU A 68 3.31 -8.77 16.11
C LEU A 68 3.52 -7.26 16.29
N TYR A 69 4.16 -6.61 15.31
CA TYR A 69 4.33 -5.16 15.31
C TYR A 69 2.97 -4.46 15.32
N LEU A 70 2.04 -4.85 14.44
CA LEU A 70 0.68 -4.28 14.43
C LEU A 70 -0.04 -4.48 15.78
N ASN A 71 0.02 -5.67 16.38
CA ASN A 71 -0.56 -5.92 17.71
C ASN A 71 -0.03 -4.94 18.77
N SER A 72 1.27 -4.61 18.72
CA SER A 72 1.88 -3.66 19.65
C SER A 72 1.46 -2.21 19.41
N GLN A 73 0.98 -1.87 18.20
CA GLN A 73 0.48 -0.54 17.87
C GLN A 73 -1.03 -0.39 18.09
N ASP A 74 -1.81 -1.47 17.93
CA ASP A 74 -3.29 -1.48 18.07
C ASP A 74 -3.76 -1.05 19.48
N SER A 75 -2.89 -1.15 20.50
CA SER A 75 -3.18 -0.74 21.88
C SER A 75 -2.75 0.69 22.22
N GLY A 76 -2.14 1.44 21.28
CA GLY A 76 -1.50 2.73 21.55
C GLY A 76 -1.98 3.89 20.67
N THR A 77 -1.69 5.13 21.09
CA THR A 77 -1.96 6.37 20.32
C THR A 77 -1.11 6.55 19.06
N LYS A 78 -0.27 5.56 18.73
CA LYS A 78 0.72 5.57 17.64
C LYS A 78 0.28 4.79 16.40
N ALA A 79 -0.98 4.38 16.32
CA ALA A 79 -1.51 3.68 15.15
C ALA A 79 -1.86 4.65 14.00
N PHE A 80 -0.85 5.32 13.44
CA PHE A 80 -1.01 6.22 12.29
C PHE A 80 0.18 6.14 11.33
N CYS A 81 -0.02 6.67 10.12
CA CYS A 81 1.00 6.63 9.07
C CYS A 81 2.13 7.64 9.35
N ASP A 82 3.30 7.14 9.77
CA ASP A 82 4.50 7.95 10.07
C ASP A 82 5.78 7.17 9.76
N VAL A 83 6.55 7.66 8.78
CA VAL A 83 7.77 6.99 8.29
C VAL A 83 8.92 7.04 9.28
N ALA A 84 9.06 8.13 10.04
CA ALA A 84 10.14 8.27 11.02
C ALA A 84 9.94 7.29 12.19
N LEU A 85 8.67 7.08 12.59
CA LEU A 85 8.32 6.19 13.68
C LEU A 85 8.31 4.71 13.26
N HIS A 86 7.76 4.40 12.09
CA HIS A 86 7.50 3.02 11.64
C HIS A 86 8.43 2.55 10.51
N GLY A 87 9.58 3.22 10.30
CA GLY A 87 10.53 2.92 9.22
C GLY A 87 10.85 1.43 9.02
N PRO A 88 11.25 0.66 10.06
CA PRO A 88 11.54 -0.76 9.94
C PRO A 88 10.32 -1.61 9.55
N PHE A 89 9.13 -1.22 10.01
CA PHE A 89 7.87 -1.86 9.61
C PHE A 89 7.65 -1.69 8.10
N TYR A 90 7.79 -0.47 7.58
CA TYR A 90 7.62 -0.24 6.14
C TYR A 90 8.69 -0.93 5.29
N SER A 91 9.95 -0.95 5.73
CA SER A 91 11.01 -1.69 5.01
C SER A 91 10.75 -3.20 4.99
N ALA A 92 10.22 -3.77 6.08
CA ALA A 92 9.81 -5.18 6.12
C ALA A 92 8.59 -5.46 5.24
N CYS A 93 7.56 -4.59 5.22
CA CYS A 93 6.45 -4.69 4.27
C CYS A 93 6.96 -4.69 2.82
N GLN A 94 7.85 -3.75 2.48
CA GLN A 94 8.45 -3.67 1.16
C GLN A 94 9.23 -4.93 0.79
N ALA A 95 9.99 -5.50 1.72
CA ALA A 95 10.71 -6.75 1.52
C ALA A 95 9.77 -7.93 1.23
N VAL A 96 8.66 -8.03 1.97
CA VAL A 96 7.61 -9.03 1.74
C VAL A 96 6.96 -8.85 0.38
N PHE A 97 6.48 -7.64 0.06
CA PHE A 97 5.83 -7.33 -1.20
C PHE A 97 6.75 -7.63 -2.39
N TYR A 98 8.00 -7.19 -2.32
CA TYR A 98 8.99 -7.42 -3.36
C TYR A 98 9.29 -8.91 -3.56
N THR A 99 9.43 -9.67 -2.46
CA THR A 99 9.66 -11.12 -2.53
C THR A 99 8.48 -11.83 -3.19
N VAL A 100 7.24 -11.51 -2.78
CA VAL A 100 6.02 -12.07 -3.39
C VAL A 100 5.96 -11.73 -4.87
N VAL A 101 6.23 -10.47 -5.24
CA VAL A 101 6.24 -10.01 -6.63
C VAL A 101 7.16 -10.87 -7.50
N PHE A 102 8.37 -11.19 -7.04
CA PHE A 102 9.32 -12.01 -7.79
C PHE A 102 9.08 -13.51 -7.71
N ARG A 103 8.54 -14.03 -6.60
CA ARG A 103 8.51 -15.47 -6.30
C ARG A 103 7.13 -16.10 -6.41
N HIS A 104 6.05 -15.33 -6.62
CA HIS A 104 4.68 -15.87 -6.66
C HIS A 104 4.51 -17.03 -7.64
N LYS A 105 5.04 -16.94 -8.87
CA LYS A 105 4.93 -18.03 -9.86
C LYS A 105 5.54 -19.33 -9.33
N GLN A 106 6.68 -19.24 -8.65
CA GLN A 106 7.38 -20.38 -8.07
C GLN A 106 6.65 -20.90 -6.81
N LEU A 107 6.14 -20.02 -5.95
CA LEU A 107 5.35 -20.39 -4.76
C LEU A 107 4.04 -21.12 -5.11
N LEU A 108 3.49 -20.81 -6.29
CA LEU A 108 2.27 -21.41 -6.81
C LEU A 108 2.54 -22.56 -7.79
N SER A 109 3.81 -22.79 -8.15
CA SER A 109 4.20 -23.88 -9.05
C SER A 109 4.07 -25.24 -8.36
N GLY A 110 3.67 -26.27 -9.10
CA GLY A 110 3.42 -27.62 -8.59
C GLY A 110 1.96 -27.81 -8.15
N ASN A 111 1.59 -27.35 -6.95
CA ASN A 111 0.24 -27.46 -6.42
C ASN A 111 -0.36 -26.08 -6.14
N LEU A 112 -1.12 -25.56 -7.11
CA LEU A 112 -1.73 -24.23 -7.03
C LEU A 112 -2.59 -24.07 -5.76
N LYS A 113 -3.35 -25.09 -5.37
CA LYS A 113 -4.24 -25.05 -4.20
C LYS A 113 -3.45 -24.90 -2.90
N GLU A 114 -2.35 -25.64 -2.77
CA GLU A 114 -1.48 -25.56 -1.59
C GLU A 114 -0.71 -24.24 -1.54
N GLY A 115 -0.18 -23.77 -2.67
CA GLY A 115 0.48 -22.47 -2.78
C GLY A 115 -0.46 -21.31 -2.45
N LEU A 116 -1.71 -21.35 -2.92
CA LEU A 116 -2.73 -20.34 -2.57
C LEU A 116 -3.07 -20.37 -1.09
N ARG A 117 -3.29 -21.56 -0.50
CA ARG A 117 -3.52 -21.69 0.95
C ARG A 117 -2.36 -21.11 1.76
N TYR A 118 -1.13 -21.36 1.33
CA TYR A 118 0.05 -20.77 1.95
C TYR A 118 0.01 -19.23 1.88
N LEU A 119 -0.20 -18.64 0.70
CA LEU A 119 -0.28 -17.18 0.57
C LEU A 119 -1.45 -16.56 1.35
N GLN A 120 -2.59 -17.24 1.42
CA GLN A 120 -3.74 -16.83 2.25
C GLN A 120 -3.38 -16.85 3.74
N SER A 121 -2.61 -17.85 4.19
CA SER A 121 -2.19 -17.96 5.59
C SER A 121 -1.29 -16.80 6.05
N LEU A 122 -0.63 -16.10 5.11
CA LEU A 122 0.17 -14.91 5.41
C LEU A 122 -0.68 -13.67 5.73
N ASN A 123 -2.00 -13.72 5.53
CA ASN A 123 -2.96 -12.67 5.91
C ASN A 123 -2.52 -11.24 5.55
N PHE A 124 -2.17 -11.05 4.27
CA PHE A 124 -1.76 -9.73 3.75
C PHE A 124 -2.84 -8.66 3.92
N GLU A 125 -4.12 -9.06 3.95
CA GLU A 125 -5.26 -8.17 4.13
C GLU A 125 -5.11 -7.33 5.40
N ARG A 126 -4.80 -7.99 6.53
CA ARG A 126 -4.57 -7.31 7.81
C ARG A 126 -3.43 -6.28 7.72
N ILE A 127 -2.37 -6.58 6.98
CA ILE A 127 -1.21 -5.69 6.87
C ILE A 127 -1.57 -4.45 6.05
N VAL A 128 -2.21 -4.61 4.89
CA VAL A 128 -2.50 -3.48 3.99
C VAL A 128 -3.65 -2.59 4.46
N LEU A 129 -4.63 -3.15 5.18
CA LEU A 129 -5.75 -2.42 5.77
C LEU A 129 -5.40 -1.74 7.10
N SER A 130 -4.20 -1.98 7.64
CA SER A 130 -3.78 -1.35 8.88
C SER A 130 -3.70 0.17 8.78
N GLN A 131 -3.88 0.85 9.92
CA GLN A 131 -3.78 2.31 10.01
C GLN A 131 -2.39 2.87 9.65
N LEU A 132 -1.36 2.01 9.69
CA LEU A 132 -0.01 2.37 9.27
C LEU A 132 0.09 2.54 7.74
N ASN A 133 -0.85 1.98 6.98
CA ASN A 133 -1.02 2.17 5.53
C ASN A 133 0.28 1.99 4.72
N PRO A 134 0.88 0.77 4.71
CA PRO A 134 2.13 0.51 4.01
C PRO A 134 2.05 0.73 2.50
N LEU A 135 0.86 0.63 1.90
CA LEU A 135 0.64 0.91 0.46
C LEU A 135 0.87 2.37 0.09
N LYS A 136 0.81 3.30 1.05
CA LYS A 136 1.13 4.72 0.85
C LYS A 136 2.63 4.99 0.86
N ILE A 137 3.39 4.21 1.62
CA ILE A 137 4.81 4.47 1.92
C ILE A 137 5.77 3.61 1.11
N CYS A 138 5.43 2.35 0.84
CA CYS A 138 6.29 1.49 0.03
C CYS A 138 6.40 2.00 -1.42
N LEU A 139 7.48 1.64 -2.11
CA LEU A 139 7.77 2.08 -3.47
C LEU A 139 6.56 1.83 -4.40
N PRO A 140 6.05 2.85 -5.13
CA PRO A 140 4.85 2.71 -5.95
C PRO A 140 4.92 1.56 -6.94
N ARG A 141 6.09 1.31 -7.55
CA ARG A 141 6.26 0.21 -8.50
C ARG A 141 6.06 -1.15 -7.83
N VAL A 142 6.61 -1.36 -6.63
CA VAL A 142 6.45 -2.60 -5.86
C VAL A 142 4.99 -2.77 -5.45
N VAL A 143 4.36 -1.70 -4.95
CA VAL A 143 2.95 -1.71 -4.55
C VAL A 143 2.02 -2.04 -5.72
N ASN A 144 2.24 -1.46 -6.89
CA ASN A 144 1.43 -1.73 -8.08
C ASN A 144 1.51 -3.20 -8.53
N PHE A 145 2.71 -3.78 -8.58
CA PHE A 145 2.84 -5.20 -8.92
C PHE A 145 2.28 -6.12 -7.85
N PHE A 146 2.50 -5.78 -6.57
CA PHE A 146 1.91 -6.53 -5.47
C PHE A 146 0.38 -6.51 -5.55
N ALA A 147 -0.22 -5.34 -5.74
CA ALA A 147 -1.67 -5.18 -5.89
C ALA A 147 -2.22 -5.97 -7.08
N ALA A 148 -1.54 -5.95 -8.23
CA ALA A 148 -1.92 -6.74 -9.39
C ALA A 148 -1.90 -8.24 -9.04
N ILE A 149 -0.79 -8.75 -8.50
CA ILE A 149 -0.63 -10.16 -8.15
C ILE A 149 -1.65 -10.60 -7.10
N THR A 150 -1.84 -9.86 -6.01
CA THR A 150 -2.81 -10.24 -4.97
C THR A 150 -4.25 -10.16 -5.46
N ASN A 151 -4.56 -9.26 -6.41
CA ASN A 151 -5.87 -9.21 -7.04
C ASN A 151 -6.11 -10.43 -7.94
N LYS A 152 -5.12 -10.81 -8.77
CA LYS A 152 -5.16 -12.00 -9.64
C LYS A 152 -5.60 -13.26 -8.90
N TYR A 153 -5.00 -13.46 -7.75
CA TYR A 153 -5.14 -14.65 -6.94
C TYR A 153 -6.20 -14.49 -5.84
N GLN A 154 -6.95 -13.38 -5.87
CA GLN A 154 -7.99 -13.04 -4.89
C GLN A 154 -7.51 -13.16 -3.43
N LEU A 155 -6.27 -12.73 -3.19
CA LEU A 155 -5.68 -12.69 -1.86
C LEU A 155 -6.07 -11.41 -1.14
N VAL A 156 -5.95 -10.26 -1.82
CA VAL A 156 -6.25 -8.93 -1.28
C VAL A 156 -6.57 -7.93 -2.41
N PHE A 157 -7.56 -7.08 -2.18
CA PHE A 157 -7.99 -6.02 -3.10
C PHE A 157 -7.40 -4.65 -2.70
N CYS A 158 -6.21 -4.33 -3.20
CA CYS A 158 -5.46 -3.12 -2.78
C CYS A 158 -5.90 -1.81 -3.48
N TYR A 159 -6.54 -1.88 -4.65
CA TYR A 159 -6.74 -0.73 -5.53
C TYR A 159 -7.59 0.40 -4.92
N THR A 160 -8.60 0.07 -4.12
CA THR A 160 -9.43 1.08 -3.43
C THR A 160 -8.62 1.90 -2.42
N ILE A 161 -7.72 1.24 -1.69
CA ILE A 161 -6.81 1.87 -0.73
C ILE A 161 -5.79 2.75 -1.47
N MET A 162 -5.22 2.24 -2.56
CA MET A 162 -4.26 2.98 -3.40
C MET A 162 -4.89 4.24 -4.01
N GLU A 163 -6.11 4.14 -4.54
CA GLU A 163 -6.84 5.27 -5.08
C GLU A 163 -7.13 6.33 -4.01
N ARG A 164 -7.54 5.91 -2.80
CA ARG A 164 -7.68 6.81 -1.65
C ARG A 164 -6.36 7.50 -1.30
N ASN A 165 -5.23 6.77 -1.30
CA ASN A 165 -3.91 7.32 -1.00
C ASN A 165 -3.51 8.40 -2.01
N ASN A 166 -3.74 8.15 -3.30
CA ASN A 166 -3.44 9.11 -4.37
C ASN A 166 -4.23 10.41 -4.22
N ARG A 167 -5.53 10.33 -3.89
CA ARG A 167 -6.38 11.51 -3.66
C ARG A 167 -5.91 12.35 -2.48
N GLN A 168 -5.35 11.72 -1.44
CA GLN A 168 -4.79 12.40 -0.28
C GLN A 168 -3.40 13.01 -0.52
N MET A 169 -2.70 12.62 -1.58
CA MET A 169 -1.35 13.08 -1.92
C MET A 169 -1.36 14.17 -3.00
N LEU A 170 -2.53 14.58 -3.52
CA LEU A 170 -2.62 15.65 -4.51
C LEU A 170 -2.13 16.96 -3.88
N PRO A 171 -1.10 17.61 -4.45
CA PRO A 171 -0.64 18.90 -3.96
C PRO A 171 -1.78 19.90 -4.14
N VAL A 172 -2.31 20.41 -3.03
CA VAL A 172 -3.19 21.57 -3.06
C VAL A 172 -2.32 22.73 -3.54
N ILE A 173 -2.50 23.16 -4.80
CA ILE A 173 -1.91 24.40 -5.30
C ILE A 173 -2.54 25.53 -4.49
N ARG A 174 -1.91 25.91 -3.38
CA ARG A 174 -2.19 27.17 -2.71
C ARG A 174 -1.40 28.23 -3.45
N SER A 175 -2.09 28.96 -4.33
CA SER A 175 -1.59 30.23 -4.84
C SER A 175 -1.47 31.21 -3.67
N THR A 176 -0.32 31.23 -2.99
CA THR A 176 0.03 32.29 -2.06
C THR A 176 1.47 32.67 -2.30
N ALA A 177 1.66 33.91 -2.76
CA ALA A 177 2.94 34.57 -2.80
C ALA A 177 3.62 34.47 -1.42
N GLY A 178 4.82 33.90 -1.38
CA GLY A 178 5.60 33.71 -0.16
C GLY A 178 6.24 32.34 -0.14
N GLY A 179 7.52 32.26 -0.48
CA GLY A 179 8.29 31.03 -0.35
C GLY A 179 8.43 30.65 1.12
N ASP A 180 8.18 29.38 1.44
CA ASP A 180 9.23 28.48 1.89
C ASP A 180 8.70 27.03 1.96
N SER A 181 9.60 26.06 1.78
CA SER A 181 9.33 24.61 1.84
C SER A 181 8.41 24.05 0.73
N VAL A 182 8.97 23.84 -0.46
CA VAL A 182 8.56 22.68 -1.28
C VAL A 182 8.79 21.46 -0.40
N GLN A 183 7.72 20.85 0.11
CA GLN A 183 7.82 19.57 0.78
C GLN A 183 8.18 18.55 -0.30
N THR A 184 9.47 18.40 -0.56
CA THR A 184 9.98 17.32 -1.39
C THR A 184 9.55 16.06 -0.67
N CYS A 185 8.52 15.40 -1.18
CA CYS A 185 8.10 14.08 -0.77
C CYS A 185 9.17 13.06 -1.19
N THR A 186 10.43 13.26 -0.78
CA THR A 186 11.46 12.23 -0.87
C THR A 186 10.99 11.13 0.05
N ASN A 187 10.46 10.06 -0.52
CA ASN A 187 10.15 8.86 0.23
C ASN A 187 11.46 8.43 0.93
N PRO A 188 11.54 8.33 2.26
CA PRO A 188 12.78 7.90 2.91
C PRO A 188 13.20 6.47 2.53
N LEU A 189 12.32 5.71 1.86
CA LEU A 189 12.59 4.41 1.25
C LEU A 189 13.00 4.49 -0.23
N ASP A 190 13.02 5.69 -0.83
CA ASP A 190 13.53 5.87 -2.19
C ASP A 190 15.00 5.46 -2.21
N THR A 191 15.28 4.43 -3.01
CA THR A 191 16.61 4.07 -3.51
C THR A 191 17.43 3.07 -2.71
N PHE A 192 16.90 1.90 -2.32
CA PHE A 192 17.79 0.74 -2.18
C PHE A 192 17.12 -0.64 -2.20
N PHE A 193 17.18 -1.32 -3.36
CA PHE A 193 17.27 -2.79 -3.38
C PHE A 193 18.74 -3.14 -3.65
N PRO A 194 19.52 -3.59 -2.63
CA PRO A 194 20.96 -3.76 -2.74
C PRO A 194 21.44 -4.71 -3.85
N PHE A 195 20.58 -5.63 -4.28
CA PHE A 195 20.86 -6.60 -5.35
C PHE A 195 20.08 -6.30 -6.62
N ASP A 196 19.84 -5.03 -6.94
CA ASP A 196 19.43 -4.63 -8.29
C ASP A 196 20.49 -4.99 -9.36
N PRO A 197 20.12 -5.02 -10.65
CA PRO A 197 20.96 -5.59 -11.69
C PRO A 197 22.38 -5.03 -11.72
N CYS A 198 23.37 -5.91 -11.82
CA CYS A 198 24.77 -5.52 -11.85
C CYS A 198 25.13 -4.81 -13.17
N MET A 199 25.49 -3.54 -13.11
CA MET A 199 25.86 -2.74 -14.29
C MET A 199 27.31 -2.97 -14.76
N LEU A 200 28.14 -3.61 -13.93
CA LEU A 200 29.56 -3.83 -14.22
C LEU A 200 29.75 -4.99 -15.20
N LYS A 201 30.08 -4.70 -16.45
CA LYS A 201 30.20 -5.68 -17.56
C LYS A 201 31.08 -6.90 -17.23
N ARG A 202 32.15 -6.74 -16.45
CA ARG A 202 33.06 -7.84 -16.07
C ARG A 202 32.46 -8.72 -14.97
N SER A 203 31.95 -8.10 -13.90
CA SER A 203 31.37 -8.80 -12.75
C SER A 203 30.03 -9.45 -13.08
N LYS A 204 29.23 -8.81 -13.95
CA LYS A 204 27.92 -9.27 -14.37
C LYS A 204 27.93 -10.71 -14.90
N LYS A 205 28.98 -11.11 -15.62
CA LYS A 205 29.15 -12.48 -16.15
C LYS A 205 29.11 -13.58 -15.08
N PHE A 206 29.53 -13.26 -13.85
CA PHE A 206 29.50 -14.19 -12.72
C PHE A 206 28.15 -14.17 -11.99
N ILE A 207 27.44 -13.04 -12.05
CA ILE A 207 26.16 -12.83 -11.34
C ILE A 207 24.97 -13.35 -12.16
N ASP A 208 24.94 -13.06 -13.46
CA ASP A 208 23.80 -13.37 -14.35
C ASP A 208 23.29 -14.83 -14.25
N PRO A 209 24.15 -15.86 -14.22
CA PRO A 209 23.68 -17.26 -14.14
C PRO A 209 22.89 -17.55 -12.86
N VAL A 210 23.28 -16.91 -11.76
CA VAL A 210 22.70 -17.13 -10.42
C VAL A 210 21.67 -16.06 -10.03
N TYR A 211 21.40 -15.11 -10.95
CA TYR A 211 20.54 -13.95 -10.73
C TYR A 211 19.17 -14.11 -11.39
N GLN A 212 18.12 -13.77 -10.65
CA GLN A 212 16.76 -13.65 -11.13
C GLN A 212 16.53 -12.23 -11.65
N ALA A 213 16.59 -12.10 -12.98
CA ALA A 213 16.15 -10.89 -13.65
C ALA A 213 14.65 -10.69 -13.44
N TRP A 214 14.23 -9.44 -13.52
CA TRP A 214 12.82 -9.14 -13.64
C TRP A 214 12.38 -9.56 -15.05
N GLU A 215 11.31 -10.35 -15.14
CA GLU A 215 10.66 -10.66 -16.40
C GLU A 215 9.45 -9.72 -16.48
N ASP A 216 9.45 -8.85 -17.48
CA ASP A 216 8.35 -7.90 -17.65
C ASP A 216 7.03 -8.67 -17.78
N MET A 217 6.09 -8.33 -16.91
CA MET A 217 4.69 -8.72 -17.09
C MET A 217 4.23 -8.01 -18.35
N SER A 218 3.69 -8.74 -19.33
CA SER A 218 3.26 -8.10 -20.58
C SER A 218 2.14 -7.07 -20.27
N ASP A 219 2.01 -6.04 -21.09
CA ASP A 219 0.95 -5.03 -20.90
C ASP A 219 -0.44 -5.69 -20.95
N GLU A 220 -0.58 -6.79 -21.69
CA GLU A 220 -1.76 -7.64 -21.71
C GLU A 220 -1.97 -8.35 -20.37
N GLU A 221 -0.92 -8.94 -19.77
CA GLU A 221 -1.02 -9.53 -18.43
C GLU A 221 -1.40 -8.50 -17.37
N LEU A 222 -0.84 -7.29 -17.43
CA LEU A 222 -1.17 -6.18 -16.55
C LEU A 222 -2.59 -5.64 -16.75
N GLN A 223 -3.11 -5.64 -17.99
CA GLN A 223 -4.50 -5.28 -18.28
C GLN A 223 -5.47 -6.37 -17.83
N GLU A 224 -5.17 -7.65 -18.07
CA GLU A 224 -5.94 -8.79 -17.57
C GLU A 224 -6.01 -8.79 -16.03
N LEU A 225 -4.92 -8.40 -15.38
CA LEU A 225 -4.81 -8.20 -13.92
C LEU A 225 -5.62 -7.03 -13.35
N ARG A 226 -6.01 -6.08 -14.20
CA ARG A 226 -6.82 -4.91 -13.82
C ARG A 226 -8.29 -5.09 -14.16
N LYS A 227 -8.66 -6.06 -15.00
CA LYS A 227 -10.06 -6.34 -15.32
C LYS A 227 -10.74 -6.97 -14.08
N PRO A 228 -11.87 -6.43 -13.62
CA PRO A 228 -12.64 -7.08 -12.56
C PRO A 228 -13.09 -8.45 -13.06
N THR A 229 -12.84 -9.51 -12.28
CA THR A 229 -13.34 -10.85 -12.56
C THR A 229 -14.86 -10.77 -12.71
N ARG A 230 -15.37 -10.86 -13.94
CA ARG A 230 -16.79 -11.04 -14.19
C ARG A 230 -17.13 -12.40 -13.58
N LYS A 231 -17.88 -12.42 -12.48
CA LYS A 231 -18.48 -13.66 -11.99
C LYS A 231 -19.25 -14.26 -13.16
N GLU A 232 -18.85 -15.44 -13.63
CA GLU A 232 -19.79 -16.33 -14.29
C GLU A 232 -20.83 -16.66 -13.24
N LEU A 233 -21.93 -15.90 -13.27
CA LEU A 233 -23.15 -16.30 -12.61
C LEU A 233 -23.58 -17.56 -13.35
N VAL A 234 -23.44 -18.69 -12.65
CA VAL A 234 -24.12 -19.93 -13.03
C VAL A 234 -25.59 -19.56 -13.10
N GLU A 235 -26.18 -19.70 -14.29
CA GLU A 235 -27.62 -19.68 -14.49
C GLU A 235 -28.16 -20.93 -13.77
N ASP A 236 -28.45 -20.80 -12.48
CA ASP A 236 -29.37 -21.72 -11.82
C ASP A 236 -30.78 -21.22 -12.16
N GLU A 237 -31.33 -21.80 -13.21
CA GLU A 237 -32.78 -21.91 -13.40
C GLU A 237 -33.39 -22.62 -12.17
N ASP A 238 -34.62 -22.22 -11.86
CA ASP A 238 -35.59 -22.84 -10.95
C ASP A 238 -35.57 -22.38 -9.48
N ASP A 239 -36.40 -21.37 -9.18
CA ASP A 239 -37.26 -21.42 -7.99
C ASP A 239 -38.61 -20.77 -8.28
N ASP A 240 -39.57 -21.62 -8.63
CA ASP A 240 -40.98 -21.36 -8.89
C ASP A 240 -41.75 -21.34 -7.55
N PHE A 241 -41.93 -20.16 -6.94
CA PHE A 241 -42.82 -20.03 -5.77
C PHE A 241 -43.44 -18.63 -5.65
N LEU A 242 -44.61 -18.44 -6.28
CA LEU A 242 -45.84 -17.82 -5.75
C LEU A 242 -46.72 -17.29 -6.89
N LYS A 243 -47.64 -18.12 -7.36
CA LYS A 243 -48.87 -17.66 -8.01
C LYS A 243 -49.80 -17.09 -6.93
N GLY A 244 -50.10 -15.81 -7.01
CA GLY A 244 -51.11 -15.13 -6.20
C GLY A 244 -51.83 -14.11 -7.06
N GLU A 245 -53.13 -14.35 -7.25
CA GLU A 245 -54.03 -13.72 -8.22
C GLU A 245 -54.21 -12.21 -8.03
N VAL A 246 -54.46 -11.52 -9.15
CA VAL A 246 -54.88 -10.11 -9.20
C VAL A 246 -56.40 -10.03 -9.04
N PRO A 247 -56.95 -9.29 -8.07
CA PRO A 247 -58.36 -8.96 -8.09
C PRO A 247 -58.62 -7.66 -8.85
N GLN A 248 -59.65 -7.73 -9.70
CA GLN A 248 -60.24 -6.65 -10.49
C GLN A 248 -60.75 -5.49 -9.62
N SER A 249 -60.70 -4.31 -10.23
CA SER A 249 -61.40 -3.09 -9.83
C SER A 249 -62.92 -3.27 -9.85
N ASP A 250 -63.62 -2.75 -8.84
CA ASP A 250 -64.91 -2.04 -9.02
C ASP A 250 -65.36 -1.26 -7.76
N THR A 251 -65.53 0.05 -7.97
CA THR A 251 -66.58 1.00 -7.49
C THR A 251 -66.93 1.31 -6.01
N VAL A 252 -66.98 2.64 -5.75
CA VAL A 252 -67.87 3.48 -4.88
C VAL A 252 -67.49 3.84 -3.42
N ALA A 253 -67.15 5.14 -3.29
CA ALA A 253 -67.48 6.16 -2.28
C ALA A 253 -67.18 6.00 -0.77
N GLY A 254 -66.55 7.05 -0.21
CA GLY A 254 -66.69 7.37 1.22
C GLY A 254 -65.70 8.39 1.79
N LEU A 255 -65.99 9.68 1.59
CA LEU A 255 -65.78 10.82 2.52
C LEU A 255 -64.35 11.27 2.92
N THR A 256 -64.16 12.57 2.76
CA THR A 256 -63.02 13.49 3.03
C THR A 256 -62.85 13.81 4.54
N PRO A 257 -62.07 14.84 4.99
CA PRO A 257 -60.81 15.47 4.52
C PRO A 257 -59.78 15.69 5.66
N ASN A 258 -58.55 16.10 5.31
CA ASN A 258 -57.88 17.32 5.81
C ASN A 258 -56.40 17.33 5.39
N SER A 259 -55.71 18.43 5.08
CA SER A 259 -55.98 19.79 4.61
C SER A 259 -54.62 20.53 4.65
N PHE A 260 -54.40 21.44 3.69
CA PHE A 260 -53.32 22.43 3.51
C PHE A 260 -51.92 21.93 3.09
N ASP A 261 -51.54 22.01 1.82
CA ASP A 261 -51.25 23.14 0.90
C ASP A 261 -49.81 23.70 0.96
N THR A 262 -49.21 23.60 -0.21
CA THR A 262 -47.93 24.15 -0.66
C THR A 262 -48.06 25.60 -1.13
N HIS A 263 -46.90 26.26 -1.17
CA HIS A 263 -46.53 27.49 -1.90
C HIS A 263 -46.47 28.77 -1.07
N PHE A 264 -45.26 29.33 -0.94
CA PHE A 264 -45.01 30.71 -1.38
C PHE A 264 -43.55 30.89 -1.83
N ARG A 265 -43.40 31.53 -2.99
CA ARG A 265 -42.16 32.03 -3.60
C ARG A 265 -41.50 33.14 -2.76
N SER A 266 -40.18 33.26 -2.85
CA SER A 266 -39.39 34.45 -2.49
C SER A 266 -39.80 35.70 -3.31
N PRO A 267 -39.52 36.94 -2.85
CA PRO A 267 -38.24 37.59 -3.23
C PRO A 267 -37.65 38.70 -2.30
N SER A 268 -36.33 38.89 -2.45
CA SER A 268 -35.48 40.13 -2.46
C SER A 268 -35.32 41.14 -1.30
N SER A 269 -34.09 41.72 -1.27
CA SER A 269 -33.55 42.94 -0.60
C SER A 269 -32.93 42.75 0.81
N SER A 270 -31.64 43.05 1.09
CA SER A 270 -30.78 44.25 0.92
C SER A 270 -30.86 45.26 2.07
N VAL A 271 -29.97 45.10 3.06
CA VAL A 271 -29.32 46.13 3.93
C VAL A 271 -28.28 45.36 4.77
N GLY A 272 -27.01 45.71 4.94
CA GLY A 272 -26.29 46.98 4.94
C GLY A 272 -25.42 46.99 6.21
N SER A 273 -24.09 46.98 6.10
CA SER A 273 -23.17 47.06 7.26
C SER A 273 -22.17 48.22 7.06
N PRO A 274 -21.79 48.95 8.14
CA PRO A 274 -21.23 50.30 8.06
C PRO A 274 -19.70 50.33 7.85
N PRO A 275 -19.11 51.50 7.53
CA PRO A 275 -17.81 51.59 6.86
C PRO A 275 -16.61 51.56 7.81
N VAL A 276 -15.51 51.00 7.32
CA VAL A 276 -14.17 51.05 7.94
C VAL A 276 -13.50 52.36 7.55
N LEU A 277 -13.15 53.17 8.55
CA LEU A 277 -12.43 54.44 8.40
C LEU A 277 -10.93 54.15 8.27
N PHE A 278 -10.36 54.52 7.13
CA PHE A 278 -8.93 54.53 6.84
C PHE A 278 -8.36 55.91 7.25
N MET A 279 -7.27 55.95 8.02
CA MET A 279 -6.45 57.16 8.17
C MET A 279 -4.99 56.80 7.84
N PRO A 280 -4.26 57.64 7.09
CA PRO A 280 -2.88 57.40 6.71
C PRO A 280 -1.88 58.06 7.69
N ASP A 281 -0.79 57.32 7.89
CA ASP A 281 0.63 57.71 8.01
C ASP A 281 1.05 58.91 8.87
N GLN A 282 1.96 58.65 9.83
CA GLN A 282 3.06 59.56 10.14
C GLN A 282 4.22 58.84 10.84
N SER A 283 5.35 58.84 10.13
CA SER A 283 6.70 58.55 10.59
C SER A 283 7.12 59.36 11.83
N SER A 284 7.92 58.76 12.72
CA SER A 284 9.07 59.47 13.31
C SER A 284 10.16 58.49 13.78
N LEU A 285 11.39 58.89 13.47
CA LEU A 285 12.65 58.31 13.89
C LEU A 285 12.78 58.25 15.43
N LEU A 286 13.53 57.25 15.95
CA LEU A 286 14.72 57.48 16.81
C LEU A 286 15.34 56.15 17.33
N SER A 287 16.57 55.93 16.89
CA SER A 287 17.76 55.34 17.55
C SER A 287 17.69 54.70 18.95
N ARG A 288 18.35 53.54 19.10
CA ARG A 288 19.44 53.15 20.07
C ARG A 288 19.62 51.61 20.00
N ILE A 289 20.69 51.02 19.45
CA ILE A 289 22.09 50.86 19.92
C ILE A 289 22.22 50.06 21.24
N CYS A 290 22.87 48.88 21.11
CA CYS A 290 23.69 48.05 22.05
C CYS A 290 23.07 47.63 23.41
N ASP A 291 23.28 46.42 23.96
CA ASP A 291 24.27 45.35 23.79
C ASP A 291 23.60 43.96 23.82
#